data_AF-A0A6G4W6P5-F1
#
_entry.id   AF-A0A6G4W6P5-F1
#
_cell.length_a   1.000
_cell.length_b   1.000
_cell.length_c   1.000
_cell.angle_alpha   90.00
_cell.angle_beta   90.00
_cell.angle_gamma   90.00
#
_symmetry.space_group_name_H-M   'P 1'
#
loop_
_entity.id
_entity.type
_entity.pdbx_description
1 polymer ?
#
loop_
_entity_poly.entity_id
_entity_poly.type
_entity_poly.pdbx_seq_one_letter_code
_entity_poly.pdbx_strand_id
1 'polypeptide(L)' 'MKLLAPVMQLMSAVREFVAPRYRPELHYMRGPGPAFARRMAEHNQSLDRYA' A
#
# COMPACT_ATOMS: atom_id res chain seq x y z
N MET A 1 -38.88 10.47 4.48
CA MET A 1 -37.81 9.45 4.44
C MET A 1 -36.45 10.11 4.18
N LYS A 2 -35.80 10.70 5.21
CA LYS A 2 -34.53 11.44 5.06
C LYS A 2 -33.32 10.79 5.77
N LEU A 3 -33.54 9.65 6.43
CA LEU A 3 -32.53 8.97 7.27
C LEU A 3 -31.81 7.81 6.55
N LEU A 4 -32.29 7.40 5.37
CA LEU A 4 -31.70 6.27 4.63
C LEU A 4 -30.39 6.64 3.91
N ALA A 5 -30.26 7.89 3.45
CA ALA A 5 -29.07 8.38 2.75
C ALA A 5 -27.78 8.32 3.61
N PRO A 6 -27.75 8.83 4.85
CA PRO A 6 -26.55 8.74 5.69
C PRO A 6 -26.23 7.30 6.10
N VAL A 7 -27.26 6.47 6.31
CA VAL A 7 -27.08 5.03 6.63
C VAL A 7 -26.41 4.30 5.46
N MET A 8 -26.82 4.54 4.22
CA MET A 8 -26.15 3.94 3.06
C MET A 8 -24.70 4.39 2.89
N GLN A 9 -24.39 5.67 3.14
CA GLN A 9 -23.01 6.17 3.11
C GLN A 9 -22.14 5.47 4.17
N LEU A 10 -22.65 5.32 5.39
CA LEU A 10 -21.95 4.61 6.46
C LEU A 10 -21.69 3.15 6.09
N MET A 11 -22.70 2.46 5.55
CA MET A 11 -22.56 1.07 5.10
C MET A 11 -21.53 0.92 3.97
N SER A 12 -21.44 1.91 3.06
CA SER A 12 -20.41 1.91 2.01
C SER A 12 -19.01 2.04 2.59
N ALA A 13 -18.81 2.94 3.57
CA ALA A 13 -17.53 3.13 4.23
C ALA A 13 -17.10 1.89 5.02
N VAL A 14 -18.02 1.26 5.75
CA VAL A 14 -17.76 -0.01 6.46
C VAL A 14 -17.38 -1.12 5.49
N ARG A 15 -18.06 -1.23 4.34
CA ARG A 15 -17.73 -2.21 3.31
C ARG A 15 -16.33 -2.01 2.73
N GLU A 16 -15.92 -0.78 2.47
CA GLU A 16 -14.58 -0.47 1.95
C GLU A 16 -13.49 -0.69 3.02
N PHE A 17 -13.83 -0.58 4.30
CA PHE A 17 -12.95 -0.91 5.42
C PHE A 17 -12.74 -2.42 5.60
N VAL A 18 -13.82 -3.22 5.51
CA VAL A 18 -13.77 -4.69 5.70
C VAL A 18 -13.21 -5.40 4.48
N ALA A 19 -13.57 -4.94 3.28
CA ALA A 19 -13.13 -5.51 2.01
C ALA A 19 -12.46 -4.42 1.16
N PRO A 20 -11.27 -3.93 1.59
CA PRO A 20 -10.53 -2.96 0.80
C PRO A 20 -10.22 -3.58 -0.55
N ARG A 21 -10.82 -3.04 -1.60
CA ARG A 21 -10.48 -3.45 -2.96
C ARG A 21 -9.04 -3.04 -3.16
N TYR A 22 -8.16 -4.03 -3.32
CA TYR A 22 -6.73 -3.80 -3.52
C TYR A 22 -6.56 -2.80 -4.67
N ARG A 23 -6.17 -1.57 -4.35
CA ARG A 23 -5.87 -0.51 -5.31
C ARG A 23 -4.36 -0.50 -5.51
N PRO A 24 -3.82 -1.24 -6.49
CA PRO A 24 -2.39 -1.17 -6.80
C PRO A 24 -1.97 0.27 -7.10
N GLU A 25 -2.94 1.13 -7.44
CA GLU A 25 -2.73 2.54 -7.71
C GLU A 25 -2.12 3.36 -6.57
N LEU A 26 -2.40 2.95 -5.34
CA LEU A 26 -1.81 3.58 -4.15
C LEU A 26 -0.46 2.96 -3.77
N HIS A 27 -0.11 1.82 -4.37
CA HIS A 27 1.06 1.03 -4.00
C HIS A 27 2.21 1.18 -4.99
N TYR A 28 1.95 1.58 -6.25
CA TYR A 28 2.98 1.69 -7.28
C TYR A 28 3.99 2.83 -7.05
N MET A 29 3.69 3.81 -6.19
CA MET A 29 4.63 4.90 -5.85
C MET A 29 5.42 4.64 -4.57
N ARG A 30 5.14 3.55 -3.85
CA ARG A 30 5.79 3.29 -2.55
C ARG A 30 7.26 2.88 -2.70
N GLY A 31 7.68 2.55 -3.93
CA GLY A 31 9.00 2.02 -4.19
C GLY A 31 9.23 0.66 -3.53
N PRO A 32 10.43 0.10 -3.68
CA PRO A 32 10.79 -1.14 -3.01
C PRO A 32 10.65 -1.00 -1.49
N GLY A 33 9.99 -1.98 -0.86
CA GLY A 33 9.84 -2.02 0.58
C GLY A 33 11.19 -2.09 1.32
N PRO A 34 11.20 -1.86 2.64
CA PRO A 34 12.43 -1.76 3.44
C PRO A 34 13.32 -3.01 3.35
N ALA A 35 12.72 -4.20 3.20
CA ALA A 35 13.47 -5.44 3.00
C ALA A 35 14.24 -5.47 1.67
N PHE A 36 13.63 -4.96 0.59
CA PHE A 36 14.30 -4.86 -0.71
C PHE A 36 15.40 -3.78 -0.68
N ALA A 37 15.14 -2.65 -0.02
CA ALA A 37 16.13 -1.58 0.14
C ALA A 37 17.39 -2.08 0.88
N ARG A 38 17.22 -2.87 1.96
CA ARG A 38 18.34 -3.50 2.69
C ARG A 38 19.16 -4.42 1.80
N ARG A 39 18.49 -5.28 1.03
CA ARG A 39 19.17 -6.21 0.11
C ARG A 39 19.96 -5.49 -0.97
N MET A 40 19.44 -4.39 -1.49
CA MET A 40 20.15 -3.55 -2.47
C MET A 40 21.38 -2.88 -1.87
N ALA A 41 21.29 -2.39 -0.62
CA ALA A 41 22.44 -1.83 0.07
C ALA A 41 23.57 -2.86 0.28
N GLU A 42 23.23 -4.07 0.70
CA GLU A 42 24.19 -5.18 0.83
C GLU A 42 24.81 -5.57 -0.51
N HIS A 43 24.00 -5.60 -1.58
CA HIS A 43 24.48 -5.90 -2.93
C HIS A 43 25.45 -4.82 -3.44
N ASN A 44 25.13 -3.53 -3.29
CA ASN A 44 26.04 -2.46 -3.68
C ASN A 44 27.35 -2.49 -2.90
N GLN A 45 27.29 -2.76 -1.60
CA GLN A 45 28.48 -2.88 -0.76
C GLN A 45 29.38 -4.05 -1.18
N SER A 46 28.80 -5.11 -1.76
CA SER A 46 29.58 -6.19 -2.36
C SER A 46 30.25 -5.74 -3.66
N LEU A 47 29.58 -4.94 -4.49
CA LEU A 47 30.13 -4.43 -5.75
C LEU A 47 31.30 -3.47 -5.51
N ASP A 48 31.17 -2.57 -4.54
CA ASP A 48 32.24 -1.63 -4.16
C ASP A 48 33.50 -2.34 -3.64
N ARG A 49 33.37 -3.58 -3.15
CA ARG A 49 34.53 -4.40 -2.72
C ARG A 49 35.33 -4.95 -3.91
N TYR A 50 34.72 -5.04 -5.09
CA TYR A 50 35.35 -5.55 -6.32
C TYR A 50 35.76 -4.43 -7.29
N ALA A 51 35.41 -3.18 -7.00
CA ALA A 51 35.82 -1.99 -7.76
C ALA A 51 37.16 -1.44 -7.22
#